data_AF-M5CFV7-F1
#
_entry.id   AF-M5CFV7-F1
#
_cell.length_a   1.000
_cell.length_b   1.000
_cell.length_c   1.000
_cell.angle_alpha   90.00
_cell.angle_beta   90.00
_cell.angle_gamma   90.00
#
_symmetry.space_group_name_H-M   'P 1'
#
loop_
_entity.id
_entity.type
_entity.pdbx_description
1 polymer ?
#
loop_
_entity_poly.entity_id
_entity_poly.type
_entity_poly.pdbx_seq_one_letter_code
_entity_poly.pdbx_strand_id
1 'polypeptide(L)'
;MRNFAIAQLESRFQSPSILRIKLSDELNITTWAKPAFIELCRRTEPITQDEAKVLGAERLAEVSRIREAEQRRKLIQLVNKSVGSHGLLDGARPDDKLRDDAKCTLRYSSLPKCDCRVQTVCDDTQLDSRSINPNTLPPKGLKDSGYSVVPCQIHKIAPRVVSESLALFEQRNDLVKRLEELKMVVSNTAPQGGSKESSVEDEINRATWLRKFT
;
A
#
# COMPACT_ATOMS: atom_id res chain seq x y z
N MET A 1 -36.73 -39.88 1.90
CA MET A 1 -37.09 -38.82 0.93
C MET A 1 -36.52 -37.45 1.27
N ARG A 2 -36.61 -36.96 2.52
CA ARG A 2 -36.11 -35.63 2.93
C ARG A 2 -34.65 -35.35 2.50
N ASN A 3 -33.71 -36.23 2.84
CA ASN A 3 -32.29 -36.04 2.53
C ASN A 3 -32.01 -35.99 1.02
N PHE A 4 -32.79 -36.74 0.22
CA PHE A 4 -32.70 -36.70 -1.23
C PHE A 4 -33.16 -35.35 -1.78
N ALA A 5 -34.27 -34.80 -1.27
CA ALA A 5 -34.74 -33.48 -1.68
C ALA A 5 -33.75 -32.36 -1.34
N ILE A 6 -33.15 -32.42 -0.14
CA ILE A 6 -32.10 -31.48 0.29
C ILE A 6 -30.89 -31.55 -0.65
N ALA A 7 -30.39 -32.75 -0.95
CA ALA A 7 -29.26 -32.93 -1.87
C ALA A 7 -29.55 -32.42 -3.29
N GLN A 8 -30.79 -32.58 -3.78
CA GLN A 8 -31.19 -32.04 -5.08
C GLN A 8 -31.24 -30.51 -5.09
N LEU A 9 -31.70 -29.88 -4.00
CA LEU A 9 -31.68 -28.43 -3.86
C LEU A 9 -30.25 -27.88 -3.77
N GLU A 10 -29.37 -28.54 -3.02
CA GLU A 10 -27.94 -28.18 -2.94
C GLU A 10 -27.23 -28.28 -4.29
N SER A 11 -27.54 -29.30 -5.08
CA SER A 11 -26.95 -29.52 -6.41
C SER A 11 -27.41 -28.51 -7.45
N ARG A 12 -28.67 -28.04 -7.38
CA ARG A 12 -29.30 -27.29 -8.48
C ARG A 12 -29.47 -25.79 -8.21
N PHE A 13 -29.40 -25.36 -6.96
CA PHE A 13 -29.67 -23.98 -6.59
C PHE A 13 -28.47 -23.34 -5.87
N GLN A 14 -27.81 -22.42 -6.56
CA GLN A 14 -27.01 -21.37 -5.89
C GLN A 14 -27.97 -20.30 -5.36
N SER A 15 -28.65 -20.64 -4.28
CA SER A 15 -29.56 -19.72 -3.60
C SER A 15 -28.77 -18.62 -2.88
N PRO A 16 -29.20 -17.35 -2.95
CA PRO A 16 -28.62 -16.28 -2.15
C PRO A 16 -28.58 -16.64 -0.66
N SER A 17 -27.55 -16.18 0.05
CA SER A 17 -27.38 -16.44 1.48
C SER A 17 -28.65 -16.18 2.32
N ILE A 18 -29.37 -15.08 2.06
CA ILE A 18 -30.60 -14.77 2.81
C ILE A 18 -31.71 -15.81 2.61
N LEU A 19 -31.85 -16.34 1.39
CA LEU A 19 -32.86 -17.36 1.08
C LEU A 19 -32.51 -18.68 1.76
N ARG A 20 -31.21 -19.02 1.82
CA ARG A 20 -30.74 -20.21 2.54
C ARG A 20 -30.96 -20.10 4.04
N ILE A 21 -30.82 -18.90 4.63
CA ILE A 21 -31.15 -18.64 6.04
C ILE A 21 -32.65 -18.86 6.26
N LYS A 22 -33.51 -18.23 5.45
CA LYS A 22 -34.96 -18.36 5.56
C LYS A 22 -35.42 -19.82 5.46
N LEU A 23 -34.96 -20.54 4.43
CA LEU A 23 -35.30 -21.95 4.22
C LEU A 23 -34.73 -22.84 5.33
N SER A 24 -33.55 -22.51 5.85
CA SER A 24 -32.97 -23.22 6.99
C SER A 24 -33.86 -23.13 8.22
N ASP A 25 -34.40 -21.93 8.52
CA ASP A 25 -35.35 -21.70 9.60
C ASP A 25 -36.69 -22.42 9.35
N GLU A 26 -37.28 -22.25 8.17
CA GLU A 26 -38.60 -22.82 7.84
C GLU A 26 -38.60 -24.35 7.76
N LEU A 27 -37.52 -24.94 7.26
CA LEU A 27 -37.43 -26.38 7.01
C LEU A 27 -36.56 -27.11 8.04
N ASN A 28 -35.99 -26.42 9.04
CA ASN A 28 -35.02 -26.96 9.99
C ASN A 28 -33.84 -27.66 9.29
N ILE A 29 -33.19 -26.97 8.35
CA ILE A 29 -31.99 -27.46 7.63
C ILE A 29 -30.76 -26.74 8.16
N THR A 30 -30.26 -27.20 9.29
CA THR A 30 -29.24 -26.51 10.09
C THR A 30 -27.88 -26.41 9.38
N THR A 31 -27.59 -27.37 8.49
CA THR A 31 -26.40 -27.40 7.65
C THR A 31 -26.29 -26.20 6.71
N TRP A 32 -27.41 -25.56 6.37
CA TRP A 32 -27.44 -24.40 5.48
C TRP A 32 -27.24 -23.07 6.20
N ALA A 33 -27.63 -22.97 7.48
CA ALA A 33 -27.61 -21.72 8.24
C ALA A 33 -26.19 -21.14 8.31
N LYS A 34 -25.26 -21.87 8.92
CA LYS A 34 -23.89 -21.40 9.17
C LYS A 34 -23.16 -20.91 7.91
N PRO A 35 -23.06 -21.68 6.81
CA PRO A 35 -22.40 -21.20 5.61
C PRO A 35 -23.11 -19.99 4.97
N ALA A 36 -24.43 -19.90 5.10
CA ALA A 36 -25.18 -18.73 4.61
C ALA A 36 -24.90 -17.46 5.42
N PHE A 37 -24.82 -17.56 6.75
CA PHE A 37 -24.45 -16.42 7.60
C PHE A 37 -23.01 -15.96 7.36
N ILE A 38 -22.07 -16.89 7.16
CA ILE A 38 -20.67 -16.56 6.83
C ILE A 38 -20.61 -15.80 5.50
N GLU A 39 -21.33 -16.28 4.47
CA GLU A 39 -21.40 -15.62 3.18
C GLU A 39 -21.98 -14.20 3.31
N LEU A 40 -23.08 -14.06 4.04
CA LEU A 40 -23.73 -12.77 4.30
C LEU A 40 -22.79 -11.79 5.01
N CYS A 41 -22.01 -12.27 5.98
CA CYS A 41 -21.03 -11.45 6.70
C CYS A 41 -19.84 -11.00 5.82
N ARG A 42 -19.54 -11.73 4.75
CA ARG A 42 -18.43 -11.40 3.83
C ARG A 42 -18.84 -10.49 2.68
N ARG A 43 -20.15 -10.39 2.42
CA ARG A 43 -20.71 -9.63 1.31
C ARG A 43 -20.33 -8.14 1.39
N THR A 44 -20.04 -7.55 0.23
CA THR A 44 -19.76 -6.12 0.07
C THR A 44 -21.02 -5.28 0.17
N GLU A 45 -22.12 -5.79 -0.38
CA GLU A 45 -23.41 -5.10 -0.40
C GLU A 45 -24.02 -5.04 1.02
N PRO A 46 -24.58 -3.87 1.41
CA PRO A 46 -25.32 -3.73 2.66
C PRO A 46 -26.49 -4.71 2.76
N ILE A 47 -26.98 -4.94 3.98
CA ILE A 47 -28.21 -5.70 4.22
C ILE A 47 -29.38 -4.78 3.87
N THR A 48 -30.23 -5.23 2.96
CA THR A 48 -31.42 -4.48 2.53
C THR A 48 -32.53 -4.59 3.57
N GLN A 49 -33.55 -3.72 3.46
CA GLN A 49 -34.69 -3.75 4.38
C GLN A 49 -35.46 -5.08 4.34
N ASP A 50 -35.59 -5.70 3.15
CA ASP A 50 -36.29 -6.98 3.01
C ASP A 50 -35.49 -8.14 3.61
N GLU A 51 -34.17 -8.11 3.49
CA GLU A 51 -33.29 -9.07 4.16
C GLU A 51 -33.32 -8.89 5.68
N ALA A 52 -33.34 -7.64 6.16
CA ALA A 52 -33.48 -7.33 7.58
C ALA A 52 -34.77 -7.90 8.19
N LYS A 53 -35.89 -7.88 7.44
CA LYS A 53 -37.16 -8.51 7.85
C LYS A 53 -37.01 -10.02 8.01
N VAL A 54 -36.27 -10.68 7.10
CA VAL A 54 -36.02 -12.13 7.18
C VAL A 54 -35.15 -12.49 8.37
N LEU A 55 -34.12 -11.69 8.68
CA LEU A 55 -33.22 -11.95 9.81
C LEU A 55 -33.91 -11.71 11.16
N GLY A 56 -34.78 -10.71 11.24
CA GLY A 56 -35.28 -10.20 12.52
C GLY A 56 -34.26 -9.33 13.25
N ALA A 57 -34.74 -8.51 14.20
CA ALA A 57 -33.95 -7.45 14.81
C ALA A 57 -32.70 -7.96 15.57
N GLU A 58 -32.84 -9.05 16.34
CA GLU A 58 -31.75 -9.62 17.14
C GLU A 58 -30.60 -10.12 16.25
N ARG A 59 -30.92 -10.97 15.26
CA ARG A 59 -29.91 -11.49 14.33
C ARG A 59 -29.34 -10.38 13.45
N LEU A 60 -30.15 -9.42 13.04
CA LEU A 60 -29.67 -8.27 12.26
C LEU A 60 -28.60 -7.49 13.01
N ALA A 61 -28.82 -7.17 14.29
CA ALA A 61 -27.86 -6.43 15.10
C ALA A 61 -26.53 -7.19 15.20
N GLU A 62 -26.60 -8.49 15.47
CA GLU A 62 -25.40 -9.32 15.66
C GLU A 62 -24.67 -9.61 14.34
N VAL A 63 -25.39 -9.91 13.26
CA VAL A 63 -24.81 -10.05 11.93
C VAL A 63 -24.16 -8.73 11.49
N SER A 64 -24.81 -7.59 11.75
CA SER A 64 -24.24 -6.27 11.41
C SER A 64 -22.94 -6.03 12.18
N ARG A 65 -22.89 -6.34 13.48
CA ARG A 65 -21.67 -6.26 14.31
C ARG A 65 -20.52 -7.07 13.71
N ILE A 66 -20.77 -8.34 13.38
CA ILE A 66 -19.75 -9.23 12.79
C ILE A 66 -19.29 -8.70 11.44
N ARG A 67 -20.25 -8.26 10.61
CA ARG A 67 -19.99 -7.77 9.27
C ARG A 67 -19.16 -6.49 9.29
N GLU A 68 -19.45 -5.54 10.18
CA GLU A 68 -18.64 -4.34 10.34
C GLU A 68 -17.19 -4.66 10.76
N ALA A 69 -17.00 -5.61 11.68
CA ALA A 69 -15.67 -6.05 12.08
C ALA A 69 -14.88 -6.62 10.88
N GLU A 70 -15.52 -7.45 10.05
CA GLU A 70 -14.90 -8.02 8.84
C GLU A 70 -14.56 -6.95 7.80
N GLN A 71 -15.46 -5.99 7.55
CA GLN A 71 -15.18 -4.89 6.61
C GLN A 71 -14.00 -4.02 7.09
N ARG A 72 -13.92 -3.73 8.40
CA ARG A 72 -12.76 -3.03 8.98
C ARG A 72 -11.47 -3.84 8.79
N ARG A 73 -11.49 -5.16 9.03
CA ARG A 73 -10.33 -6.04 8.83
C ARG A 73 -9.84 -5.99 7.38
N LYS A 74 -10.75 -6.09 6.40
CA LYS A 74 -10.42 -5.98 4.97
C LYS A 74 -9.81 -4.63 4.62
N LEU A 75 -10.35 -3.54 5.17
CA LEU A 75 -9.81 -2.19 4.97
C LEU A 75 -8.39 -2.08 5.51
N ILE A 76 -8.15 -2.54 6.73
CA ILE A 76 -6.80 -2.55 7.34
C ILE A 76 -5.82 -3.37 6.49
N GLN A 77 -6.23 -4.55 6.01
CA GLN A 77 -5.40 -5.37 5.12
C GLN A 77 -5.09 -4.65 3.80
N LEU A 78 -6.07 -3.97 3.20
CA LEU A 78 -5.87 -3.21 1.96
C LEU A 78 -4.92 -2.03 2.18
N VAL A 79 -5.06 -1.30 3.28
CA VAL A 79 -4.14 -0.21 3.67
C VAL A 79 -2.73 -0.76 3.86
N ASN A 80 -2.57 -1.88 4.58
CA ASN A 80 -1.28 -2.53 4.77
C ASN A 80 -0.63 -2.97 3.44
N LYS A 81 -1.42 -3.51 2.51
CA LYS A 81 -0.93 -3.92 1.18
C LYS A 81 -0.52 -2.73 0.32
N SER A 82 -1.27 -1.63 0.38
CA SER A 82 -1.06 -0.43 -0.47
C SER A 82 0.06 0.48 0.03
N VAL A 83 0.20 0.65 1.34
CA VAL A 83 1.36 1.32 1.95
C VAL A 83 2.63 0.48 1.75
N GLY A 84 2.46 -0.83 1.46
CA GLY A 84 3.51 -1.82 1.42
C GLY A 84 4.09 -2.05 2.82
N SER A 85 4.76 -3.17 3.03
CA SER A 85 5.80 -3.26 4.08
C SER A 85 7.00 -2.41 3.66
N HIS A 86 6.78 -1.19 3.17
CA HIS A 86 7.83 -0.24 2.88
C HIS A 86 8.32 0.27 4.23
N GLY A 87 9.16 -0.56 4.87
CA GLY A 87 10.14 -0.17 5.88
C GLY A 87 11.13 0.82 5.27
N LEU A 88 10.61 1.99 4.89
CA LEU A 88 11.37 3.21 4.66
C LEU A 88 11.46 4.03 5.95
N LEU A 89 10.65 3.68 6.96
CA LEU A 89 10.69 4.25 8.30
C LEU A 89 11.37 3.34 9.33
N ASP A 90 11.75 2.12 8.94
CA ASP A 90 12.73 1.37 9.72
C ASP A 90 14.10 1.91 9.31
N GLY A 91 14.65 2.81 10.12
CA GLY A 91 15.97 3.43 9.92
C GLY A 91 17.14 2.45 9.87
N ALA A 92 16.86 1.16 9.76
CA ALA A 92 17.78 0.04 9.61
C ALA A 92 17.54 -0.69 8.29
N ARG A 93 17.49 0.02 7.14
CA ARG A 93 17.84 -0.65 5.88
C ARG A 93 19.36 -0.86 5.88
N PRO A 94 19.86 -2.10 5.74
CA PRO A 94 21.28 -2.30 5.49
C PRO A 94 21.65 -1.52 4.24
N ASP A 95 22.63 -0.63 4.36
CA ASP A 95 23.17 0.25 3.31
C ASP A 95 23.37 -0.49 1.96
N ASP A 96 23.70 -1.79 2.05
CA ASP A 96 23.88 -2.72 0.94
C ASP A 96 22.72 -2.79 -0.06
N LYS A 97 21.46 -2.70 0.39
CA LYS A 97 20.30 -2.91 -0.52
C LYS A 97 20.02 -1.71 -1.42
N LEU A 98 20.24 -0.50 -0.92
CA LEU A 98 20.19 0.73 -1.73
C LEU A 98 21.33 0.74 -2.77
N ARG A 99 22.51 0.24 -2.38
CA ARG A 99 23.66 0.08 -3.27
C ARG A 99 23.40 -0.91 -4.40
N ASP A 100 22.69 -2.00 -4.12
CA ASP A 100 22.36 -3.02 -5.12
C ASP A 100 21.20 -2.60 -6.05
N ASP A 101 20.18 -1.91 -5.52
CA ASP A 101 19.11 -1.30 -6.33
C ASP A 101 19.68 -0.20 -7.26
N ALA A 102 20.64 0.59 -6.78
CA ALA A 102 21.39 1.56 -7.58
C ALA A 102 22.27 0.88 -8.64
N LYS A 103 22.87 -0.29 -8.35
CA LYS A 103 23.59 -1.07 -9.37
C LYS A 103 22.65 -1.50 -10.50
N CYS A 104 21.43 -1.96 -10.21
CA CYS A 104 20.48 -2.38 -11.24
C CYS A 104 20.07 -1.24 -12.19
N THR A 105 19.94 -0.01 -11.69
CA THR A 105 19.67 1.19 -12.52
C THR A 105 20.90 1.66 -13.31
N LEU A 106 22.11 1.44 -12.78
CA LEU A 106 23.37 1.77 -13.44
C LEU A 106 23.86 0.72 -14.45
N ARG A 107 23.30 -0.50 -14.45
CA ARG A 107 23.71 -1.60 -15.36
C ARG A 107 23.49 -1.32 -16.84
N TYR A 108 22.66 -0.34 -17.21
CA TYR A 108 22.25 -0.10 -18.60
C TYR A 108 22.58 1.29 -19.18
N SER A 109 23.33 2.13 -18.48
CA SER A 109 23.83 3.36 -19.09
C SER A 109 25.19 3.74 -18.53
N SER A 110 26.22 3.67 -19.35
CA SER A 110 27.41 4.48 -19.10
C SER A 110 26.95 5.94 -19.14
N LEU A 111 26.66 6.51 -17.97
CA LEU A 111 26.27 7.90 -17.84
C LEU A 111 27.27 8.76 -18.62
N PRO A 112 26.80 9.73 -19.42
CA PRO A 112 27.68 10.57 -20.21
C PRO A 112 28.70 11.24 -19.27
N LYS A 113 29.98 11.15 -19.62
CA LYS A 113 31.05 11.80 -18.86
C LYS A 113 30.91 13.31 -19.02
N CYS A 114 31.10 14.06 -17.94
CA CYS A 114 31.14 15.51 -18.04
C CYS A 114 32.38 15.97 -18.83
N ASP A 115 32.21 16.99 -19.66
CA ASP A 115 33.23 17.60 -20.51
C ASP A 115 33.46 19.09 -20.16
N CYS A 116 33.22 19.48 -18.90
CA CYS A 116 33.39 20.87 -18.45
C CYS A 116 34.83 21.34 -18.69
N ARG A 117 34.97 22.48 -19.37
CA ARG A 117 36.26 23.12 -19.66
C ARG A 117 36.44 24.34 -18.77
N VAL A 118 37.59 24.44 -18.13
CA VAL A 118 38.00 25.65 -17.41
C VAL A 118 38.50 26.64 -18.44
N GLN A 119 37.89 27.83 -18.53
CA GLN A 119 38.39 28.93 -19.33
C GLN A 119 39.14 29.92 -18.43
N THR A 120 40.37 30.26 -18.81
CA THR A 120 41.08 31.41 -18.27
C THR A 120 40.57 32.65 -18.97
N VAL A 121 40.04 33.62 -18.22
CA VAL A 121 39.69 34.93 -18.78
C VAL A 121 40.99 35.66 -19.04
N CYS A 122 41.38 35.76 -20.32
CA CYS A 122 42.45 36.64 -20.74
C CYS A 122 41.82 37.98 -21.09
N ASP A 123 42.10 39.02 -20.31
CA ASP A 123 41.83 40.40 -20.74
C ASP A 123 42.58 40.65 -22.05
N ASP A 124 41.82 41.10 -23.05
CA ASP A 124 42.17 41.45 -24.42
C ASP A 124 43.67 41.58 -24.74
N THR A 125 44.27 40.53 -25.31
CA THR A 125 45.06 40.62 -26.56
C THR A 125 45.50 39.25 -27.07
N GLN A 126 45.18 39.00 -28.35
CA GLN A 126 45.76 38.02 -29.28
C GLN A 126 45.67 36.51 -28.97
N LEU A 127 44.86 35.86 -29.80
CA LEU A 127 45.06 34.55 -30.44
C LEU A 127 46.30 33.76 -29.97
N ASP A 128 46.08 32.76 -29.12
CA ASP A 128 46.77 31.47 -29.29
C ASP A 128 45.97 30.32 -28.69
N SER A 129 45.52 29.42 -29.56
CA SER A 129 44.76 28.23 -29.20
C SER A 129 45.72 27.10 -28.81
N ARG A 130 46.27 27.13 -27.59
CA ARG A 130 46.99 25.98 -27.02
C ARG A 130 46.32 25.48 -25.75
N SER A 131 45.81 24.25 -25.81
CA SER A 131 45.34 23.49 -24.65
C SER A 131 46.48 23.29 -23.65
N ILE A 132 46.44 24.00 -22.52
CA ILE A 132 47.39 23.79 -21.43
C ILE A 132 46.98 22.52 -20.68
N ASN A 133 47.95 21.64 -20.47
CA ASN A 133 47.80 20.39 -19.73
C ASN A 133 47.49 20.70 -18.24
N PRO A 134 46.45 20.11 -17.61
CA PRO A 134 46.06 20.42 -16.23
C PRO A 134 47.11 20.04 -15.17
N ASN A 135 48.13 19.25 -15.51
CA ASN A 135 49.10 18.72 -14.56
C ASN A 135 50.38 19.55 -14.42
N THR A 136 50.46 20.74 -15.02
CA THR A 136 51.61 21.63 -14.86
C THR A 136 51.33 22.62 -13.73
N LEU A 137 51.98 22.44 -12.57
CA LEU A 137 51.93 23.43 -11.48
C LEU A 137 52.39 24.80 -12.00
N PRO A 138 51.67 25.89 -11.72
CA PRO A 138 52.10 27.22 -12.13
C PRO A 138 53.30 27.67 -11.27
N PRO A 139 54.24 28.47 -11.83
CA PRO A 139 55.25 29.14 -11.02
C PRO A 139 54.55 30.08 -10.03
N LYS A 140 55.00 30.07 -8.78
CA LYS A 140 54.50 30.95 -7.72
C LYS A 140 54.69 32.41 -8.12
N GLY A 141 53.57 33.12 -8.27
CA GLY A 141 53.52 34.58 -8.30
C GLY A 141 52.88 35.15 -9.56
N LEU A 142 51.54 35.13 -9.67
CA LEU A 142 50.80 36.19 -10.34
C LEU A 142 49.30 36.14 -9.95
N LYS A 143 48.72 37.33 -9.91
CA LYS A 143 47.43 37.76 -9.35
C LYS A 143 46.22 36.97 -9.84
N ASP A 144 45.20 36.90 -8.97
CA ASP A 144 43.82 36.43 -9.18
C ASP A 144 43.38 36.37 -10.66
N SER A 145 43.71 35.26 -11.33
CA SER A 145 43.12 34.94 -12.62
C SER A 145 41.75 34.34 -12.35
N GLY A 146 40.69 35.07 -12.70
CA GLY A 146 39.32 34.59 -12.61
C GLY A 146 39.14 33.38 -13.53
N TYR A 147 39.16 32.17 -12.95
CA TYR A 147 38.80 30.96 -13.68
C TYR A 147 37.27 30.92 -13.85
N SER A 148 36.80 30.93 -15.11
CA SER A 148 35.39 30.78 -15.44
C SER A 148 35.15 29.35 -15.93
N VAL A 149 34.31 28.59 -15.21
CA VAL A 149 33.92 27.24 -15.63
C VAL A 149 32.66 27.36 -16.48
N VAL A 150 32.75 26.94 -17.75
CA VAL A 150 31.56 26.85 -18.60
C VAL A 150 30.89 25.50 -18.33
N PRO A 151 29.69 25.46 -17.70
CA PRO A 151 29.04 24.21 -17.35
C PRO A 151 28.54 23.50 -18.62
N CYS A 152 28.80 22.19 -18.70
CA CYS A 152 28.23 21.35 -19.74
C CYS A 152 26.73 21.11 -19.52
N GLN A 153 26.04 20.52 -20.50
CA GLN A 153 24.60 20.29 -20.43
C GLN A 153 24.17 19.45 -19.22
N ILE A 154 25.04 18.54 -18.75
CA ILE A 154 24.80 17.75 -17.54
C ILE A 154 24.73 18.66 -16.31
N HIS A 155 25.72 19.54 -16.13
CA HIS A 155 25.75 20.45 -14.97
C HIS A 155 24.72 21.57 -15.06
N LYS A 156 24.24 21.90 -16.25
CA LYS A 156 23.09 22.83 -16.42
C LYS A 156 21.77 22.23 -15.92
N ILE A 157 21.59 20.91 -16.04
CA ILE A 157 20.32 20.23 -15.73
C ILE A 157 20.37 19.52 -14.36
N ALA A 158 21.54 19.01 -13.95
CA ALA A 158 21.70 18.22 -12.74
C ALA A 158 21.20 18.92 -11.45
N PRO A 159 21.49 20.21 -11.20
CA PRO A 159 20.98 20.89 -10.00
C PRO A 159 19.45 20.87 -9.94
N ARG A 160 18.79 21.09 -11.07
CA ARG A 160 17.34 21.08 -11.18
C ARG A 160 16.78 19.67 -10.93
N VAL A 161 17.34 18.65 -11.56
CA VAL A 161 16.93 17.24 -11.36
C VAL A 161 17.11 16.81 -9.90
N VAL A 162 18.22 17.18 -9.27
CA VAL A 162 18.45 16.91 -7.84
C VAL A 162 17.41 17.62 -6.98
N SER A 163 17.14 18.91 -7.23
CA SER A 163 16.14 19.66 -6.46
C SER A 163 14.71 19.10 -6.60
N GLU A 164 14.30 18.76 -7.83
CA GLU A 164 12.97 18.21 -8.09
C GLU A 164 12.83 16.79 -7.54
N SER A 165 13.87 15.95 -7.68
CA SER A 165 13.86 14.59 -7.12
C SER A 165 13.83 14.59 -5.59
N LEU A 166 14.54 15.52 -4.93
CA LEU A 166 14.49 15.68 -3.48
C LEU A 166 13.10 16.13 -3.02
N ALA A 167 12.50 17.12 -3.69
CA ALA A 167 11.16 17.59 -3.38
C ALA A 167 10.10 16.48 -3.53
N LEU A 168 10.19 15.68 -4.60
CA LEU A 168 9.30 14.52 -4.81
C LEU A 168 9.51 13.44 -3.74
N PHE A 169 10.76 13.24 -3.30
CA PHE A 169 11.08 12.29 -2.23
C PHE A 169 10.51 12.73 -0.88
N GLU A 170 10.64 14.01 -0.54
CA GLU A 170 10.04 14.62 0.65
C GLU A 170 8.51 14.50 0.62
N GLN A 171 7.87 14.87 -0.50
CA GLN A 171 6.43 14.75 -0.67
C GLN A 171 5.96 13.30 -0.50
N ARG A 172 6.70 12.33 -1.05
CA ARG A 172 6.39 10.90 -0.87
C ARG A 172 6.51 10.49 0.60
N ASN A 173 7.52 10.95 1.32
CA ASN A 173 7.68 10.63 2.74
C ASN A 173 6.54 11.21 3.58
N ASP A 174 6.13 12.44 3.29
CA ASP A 174 5.00 13.08 3.96
C ASP A 174 3.68 12.32 3.71
N LEU A 175 3.45 11.87 2.47
CA LEU A 175 2.28 11.05 2.14
C LEU A 175 2.29 9.71 2.88
N VAL A 176 3.44 9.05 2.95
CA VAL A 176 3.59 7.79 3.71
C VAL A 176 3.31 8.01 5.20
N LYS A 177 3.82 9.10 5.78
CA LYS A 177 3.56 9.44 7.18
C LYS A 177 2.06 9.70 7.43
N ARG A 178 1.39 10.48 6.57
CA ARG A 178 -0.06 10.72 6.68
C ARG A 178 -0.88 9.43 6.55
N LEU A 179 -0.46 8.51 5.68
CA LEU A 179 -1.09 7.20 5.55
C LEU A 179 -0.91 6.35 6.82
N GLU A 180 0.26 6.43 7.46
CA GLU A 180 0.50 5.76 8.74
C GLU A 180 -0.35 6.36 9.87
N GLU A 181 -0.45 7.69 9.96
CA GLU A 181 -1.35 8.36 10.90
C GLU A 181 -2.80 7.93 10.70
N LEU A 182 -3.29 7.91 9.46
CA LEU A 182 -4.63 7.43 9.12
C LEU A 182 -4.81 5.96 9.51
N LYS A 183 -3.82 5.10 9.24
CA LYS A 183 -3.85 3.69 9.64
C LYS A 183 -3.95 3.54 11.16
N MET A 184 -3.23 4.34 11.92
CA MET A 184 -3.30 4.32 13.39
C MET A 184 -4.67 4.77 13.90
N VAL A 185 -5.26 5.81 13.31
CA VAL A 185 -6.62 6.27 13.67
C VAL A 185 -7.66 5.18 13.38
N VAL A 186 -7.59 4.54 12.20
CA VAL A 186 -8.48 3.43 11.82
C VAL A 186 -8.31 2.23 12.77
N SER A 187 -7.07 1.95 13.21
CA SER A 187 -6.78 0.84 14.12
C SER A 187 -7.22 1.14 15.56
N ASN A 188 -7.06 2.36 16.04
CA ASN A 188 -7.39 2.76 17.42
C ASN A 188 -8.88 3.00 17.64
N THR A 189 -9.62 3.37 16.59
CA THR A 189 -11.09 3.44 16.63
C THR A 189 -11.75 2.06 16.53
N ALA A 190 -10.97 1.01 16.23
CA ALA A 190 -11.44 -0.36 16.36
C ALA A 190 -11.58 -0.72 17.85
N PRO A 191 -12.70 -1.29 18.29
CA PRO A 191 -12.81 -1.80 19.66
C PRO A 191 -11.66 -2.78 19.93
N GLN A 192 -10.89 -2.52 20.99
CA GLN A 192 -9.87 -3.41 21.55
C GLN A 192 -10.55 -4.66 22.15
N GLY A 193 -11.14 -5.50 21.31
CA GLY A 193 -11.63 -6.82 21.66
C GLY A 193 -10.50 -7.85 21.47
N GLY A 194 -9.59 -7.89 22.44
CA GLY A 194 -8.62 -8.96 22.73
C GLY A 194 -8.01 -9.78 21.58
N SER A 195 -6.76 -9.46 21.21
CA SER A 195 -5.63 -10.37 20.88
C SER A 195 -5.79 -11.53 19.88
N LYS A 196 -6.98 -11.83 19.38
CA LYS A 196 -7.23 -12.82 18.34
C LYS A 196 -8.12 -12.11 17.34
N GLU A 197 -7.61 -11.88 16.13
CA GLU A 197 -8.47 -11.59 14.98
C GLU A 197 -9.44 -12.77 14.85
N SER A 198 -10.59 -12.71 15.52
CA SER A 198 -11.55 -13.79 15.44
C SER A 198 -12.15 -13.73 14.05
N SER A 199 -11.98 -14.81 13.28
CA SER A 199 -12.53 -14.88 11.94
C SER A 199 -14.06 -14.76 12.00
N VAL A 200 -14.68 -14.39 10.89
CA VAL A 200 -16.14 -14.43 10.73
C VAL A 200 -16.69 -15.78 11.21
N GLU A 201 -16.03 -16.88 10.86
CA GLU A 201 -16.36 -18.23 11.32
C GLU A 201 -16.38 -18.35 12.85
N ASP A 202 -15.40 -17.77 13.53
CA ASP A 202 -15.26 -17.87 14.99
C ASP A 202 -16.36 -17.09 15.71
N GLU A 203 -16.67 -15.89 15.23
CA GLU A 203 -17.80 -15.09 15.75
C GLU A 203 -19.13 -15.82 15.52
N ILE A 204 -19.34 -16.35 14.31
CA ILE A 204 -20.52 -17.13 13.95
C ILE A 204 -20.62 -18.43 14.79
N ASN A 205 -19.51 -19.07 15.15
CA ASN A 205 -19.53 -20.24 16.04
C ASN A 205 -19.90 -19.89 17.49
N ARG A 206 -19.53 -18.69 17.96
CA ARG A 206 -19.86 -18.23 19.31
C ARG A 206 -21.32 -17.79 19.42
N ALA A 207 -21.91 -17.31 18.33
CA ALA A 207 -23.29 -16.86 18.25
C ALA A 207 -24.28 -17.88 18.85
N THR A 208 -24.96 -17.46 19.91
CA THR A 208 -25.94 -18.29 20.63
C THR A 208 -27.21 -18.51 19.80
N TRP A 209 -27.52 -17.62 18.85
CA TRP A 209 -28.68 -17.74 17.96
C TRP A 209 -28.54 -18.85 16.90
N LEU A 210 -27.34 -19.40 16.67
CA LEU A 210 -27.13 -20.60 15.85
C LEU A 210 -27.26 -21.91 16.63
N ARG A 211 -27.11 -21.88 17.95
CA ARG A 211 -27.20 -23.08 18.80
C ARG A 211 -28.61 -23.51 19.14
N LYS A 212 -29.62 -22.67 18.87
CA LYS A 212 -31.04 -23.04 19.01
C LYS A 212 -31.51 -24.12 18.01
N PHE A 213 -30.60 -24.60 17.15
CA PHE A 213 -30.85 -25.56 16.08
C PHE A 213 -30.31 -26.98 16.34
N THR A 214 -29.67 -27.21 17.49
CA THR A 214 -29.27 -28.56 17.96
C THR A 214 -30.22 -29.04 19.04
#